data_AF-A0A920M9Z9-F1
#
_entry.id   AF-A0A920M9Z9-F1
#
_cell.length_a   1.000
_cell.length_b   1.000
_cell.length_c   1.000
_cell.angle_alpha   90.00
_cell.angle_beta   90.00
_cell.angle_gamma   90.00
#
_symmetry.space_group_name_H-M   'P 1'
#
loop_
_entity.id
_entity.type
_entity.pdbx_description
1 polymer ?
#
loop_
_entity_poly.entity_id
_entity_poly.type
_entity_poly.pdbx_seq_one_letter_code
_entity_poly.pdbx_strand_id
1 'polypeptide(L)'
;MNISLWLDEETTPEKKKKLLHLLDDIKDPVRKMDLLITAKNFVCPSLFMAEGVKKKRKGTWVYQFNRVRDNELAKKYGAFHGAELPYVFDTHDEWLPTNETDRELTERFNLTGYLLLKLGKPKNDDAVLWPEYDSSDDSTLV
;
A
#
# COMPACT_ATOMS: atom_id res chain seq x y z
N MET A 1 -10.96 1.98 -21.63
CA MET A 1 -11.26 1.04 -20.53
C MET A 1 -12.62 1.39 -19.97
N ASN A 2 -13.56 0.44 -19.90
CA ASN A 2 -14.94 0.71 -19.48
C ASN A 2 -15.15 0.21 -18.04
N ILE A 3 -15.09 1.13 -17.07
CA ILE A 3 -15.24 0.82 -15.64
C ILE A 3 -16.63 0.26 -15.32
N SER A 4 -17.67 0.77 -15.99
CA SER A 4 -19.04 0.32 -15.76
C SER A 4 -19.22 -1.15 -16.12
N LEU A 5 -18.68 -1.57 -17.27
CA LEU A 5 -18.73 -2.97 -17.72
C LEU A 5 -17.93 -3.88 -16.79
N TRP A 6 -16.71 -3.47 -16.41
CA TRP A 6 -15.90 -4.24 -15.46
C TRP A 6 -16.62 -4.44 -14.12
N LEU A 7 -17.26 -3.40 -13.60
CA LEU A 7 -18.04 -3.52 -12.35
C LEU A 7 -19.28 -4.41 -12.49
N ASP A 8 -19.88 -4.52 -13.68
CA ASP A 8 -20.99 -5.47 -13.92
C ASP A 8 -20.51 -6.92 -13.83
N GLU A 9 -19.28 -7.20 -14.28
CA GLU A 9 -18.68 -8.55 -14.21
C GLU A 9 -18.21 -8.91 -12.80
N GLU A 10 -17.80 -7.91 -12.03
CA GLU A 10 -17.06 -8.13 -10.77
C GLU A 10 -17.90 -7.93 -9.51
N THR A 11 -19.08 -7.33 -9.63
CA THR A 11 -19.87 -6.90 -8.47
C THR A 11 -21.38 -7.06 -8.69
N THR A 12 -22.15 -6.95 -7.61
CA THR A 12 -23.62 -6.86 -7.71
C THR A 12 -24.04 -5.43 -8.10
N PRO A 13 -25.25 -5.23 -8.67
CA PRO A 13 -25.73 -3.89 -9.03
C PRO A 13 -25.69 -2.88 -7.87
N GLU A 14 -25.97 -3.33 -6.65
CA GLU A 14 -25.94 -2.49 -5.45
C GLU A 14 -24.52 -2.06 -5.10
N LYS A 15 -23.55 -2.98 -5.18
CA LYS A 15 -22.14 -2.70 -4.95
C LYS A 15 -21.57 -1.80 -6.02
N LYS A 16 -21.91 -2.04 -7.30
CA LYS A 16 -21.54 -1.18 -8.42
C LYS A 16 -21.94 0.27 -8.18
N LYS A 17 -23.19 0.51 -7.77
CA LYS A 17 -23.67 1.89 -7.48
C LYS A 17 -22.84 2.56 -6.38
N LYS A 18 -22.54 1.83 -5.30
CA LYS A 18 -21.71 2.35 -4.19
C LYS A 18 -20.28 2.64 -4.63
N LEU A 19 -19.66 1.73 -5.38
CA LEU A 19 -18.29 1.89 -5.87
C LEU A 19 -18.16 3.04 -6.87
N LEU A 20 -19.14 3.22 -7.75
CA LEU A 20 -19.15 4.37 -8.66
C LEU A 20 -19.20 5.68 -7.87
N HIS A 21 -20.10 5.78 -6.88
CA HIS A 21 -20.20 6.95 -6.01
C HIS A 21 -18.90 7.23 -5.23
N LEU A 22 -18.22 6.19 -4.72
CA LEU A 22 -16.92 6.35 -4.04
C LEU A 22 -15.81 6.90 -4.95
N LEU A 23 -15.95 6.77 -6.26
CA LEU A 23 -14.97 7.18 -7.26
C LEU A 23 -15.35 8.50 -7.95
N ASP A 24 -16.41 9.20 -7.52
CA ASP A 24 -16.94 10.38 -8.22
C ASP A 24 -15.92 11.52 -8.30
N ASP A 25 -15.13 11.74 -7.23
CA ASP A 25 -14.12 12.80 -7.16
C ASP A 25 -12.86 12.52 -7.99
N ILE A 26 -12.70 11.29 -8.48
CA ILE A 26 -11.54 10.88 -9.27
C ILE A 26 -11.83 11.17 -10.74
N LYS A 27 -11.12 12.11 -11.36
CA LYS A 27 -11.39 12.46 -12.77
C LYS A 27 -10.77 11.47 -13.75
N ASP A 28 -9.59 10.95 -13.44
CA ASP A 28 -8.85 10.08 -14.33
C ASP A 28 -9.43 8.64 -14.34
N PRO A 29 -9.96 8.15 -15.48
CA PRO A 29 -10.49 6.80 -15.57
C PRO A 29 -9.43 5.72 -15.38
N VAL A 30 -8.15 5.99 -15.68
CA VAL A 30 -7.06 5.04 -15.41
C VAL A 30 -6.87 4.89 -13.91
N ARG A 31 -6.77 6.01 -13.17
CA ARG A 31 -6.71 5.99 -11.71
C ARG A 31 -7.91 5.30 -11.05
N LYS A 32 -9.14 5.49 -11.57
CA LYS A 32 -10.32 4.76 -11.07
C LYS A 32 -10.15 3.25 -11.17
N MET A 33 -9.72 2.76 -12.33
CA MET A 33 -9.52 1.33 -12.51
C MET A 33 -8.35 0.82 -11.67
N ASP A 34 -7.24 1.56 -11.62
CA ASP A 34 -6.09 1.22 -10.80
C ASP A 34 -6.48 1.00 -9.33
N LEU A 35 -7.30 1.87 -8.75
CA LEU A 35 -7.83 1.71 -7.40
C LEU A 35 -8.72 0.47 -7.25
N LEU A 36 -9.62 0.22 -8.21
CA LEU A 36 -10.53 -0.94 -8.16
C LEU A 36 -9.76 -2.26 -8.25
N ILE A 37 -8.82 -2.37 -9.19
CA ILE A 37 -7.98 -3.56 -9.38
C ILE A 37 -7.07 -3.75 -8.17
N THR A 38 -6.46 -2.66 -7.68
CA THR A 38 -5.58 -2.69 -6.49
C THR A 38 -6.36 -3.15 -5.25
N ALA A 39 -7.57 -2.60 -5.04
CA ALA A 39 -8.43 -3.01 -3.95
C ALA A 39 -8.80 -4.50 -4.02
N LYS A 40 -9.24 -4.96 -5.19
CA LYS A 40 -9.68 -6.35 -5.40
C LYS A 40 -8.53 -7.35 -5.24
N ASN A 41 -7.39 -7.08 -5.86
CA ASN A 41 -6.33 -8.08 -6.00
C ASN A 41 -5.28 -8.04 -4.90
N PHE A 42 -5.09 -6.89 -4.24
CA PHE A 42 -4.01 -6.70 -3.27
C PHE A 42 -4.51 -6.26 -1.90
N VAL A 43 -5.17 -5.11 -1.81
CA VAL A 43 -5.50 -4.48 -0.51
C VAL A 43 -6.52 -5.32 0.27
N CYS A 44 -7.70 -5.59 -0.29
CA CYS A 44 -8.75 -6.31 0.43
C CYS A 44 -8.33 -7.73 0.85
N PRO A 45 -7.67 -8.55 -0.01
CA PRO A 45 -7.13 -9.83 0.42
C PRO A 45 -6.08 -9.71 1.53
N SER A 46 -5.18 -8.72 1.46
CA SER A 46 -4.15 -8.52 2.48
C SER A 46 -4.74 -8.14 3.83
N LEU A 47 -5.71 -7.23 3.86
CA LEU A 47 -6.42 -6.84 5.09
C LEU A 47 -7.25 -8.00 5.67
N PHE A 48 -7.88 -8.81 4.81
CA PHE A 48 -8.57 -10.02 5.24
C PHE A 48 -7.62 -11.01 5.92
N MET A 49 -6.43 -11.21 5.35
CA MET A 49 -5.40 -12.06 5.96
C MET A 49 -4.89 -11.48 7.27
N ALA A 50 -4.61 -10.18 7.33
CA ALA A 50 -4.15 -9.49 8.54
C ALA A 50 -5.16 -9.65 9.69
N GLU A 51 -6.45 -9.45 9.41
CA GLU A 51 -7.52 -9.66 10.39
C GLU A 51 -7.61 -11.12 10.85
N GLY A 52 -7.43 -12.07 9.93
CA GLY A 52 -7.38 -13.50 10.25
C GLY A 52 -6.21 -13.88 11.16
N VAL A 53 -5.04 -13.28 10.94
CA VAL A 53 -3.86 -13.46 11.79
C VAL A 53 -4.09 -12.84 13.17
N LYS A 54 -4.55 -11.58 13.23
CA LYS A 54 -4.86 -10.86 14.46
C LYS A 54 -5.80 -11.65 15.39
N LYS A 55 -6.87 -12.24 14.84
CA LYS A 55 -7.82 -13.04 15.63
C LYS A 55 -7.21 -14.27 16.30
N LYS A 56 -6.13 -14.81 15.74
CA LYS A 56 -5.48 -16.05 16.21
C LYS A 56 -4.18 -15.79 16.97
N ARG A 57 -3.50 -14.67 16.70
CA ARG A 57 -2.19 -14.31 17.24
C ARG A 57 -2.14 -12.80 17.43
N LYS A 58 -1.53 -12.37 18.54
CA LYS A 58 -1.16 -10.96 18.73
C LYS A 58 0.07 -10.64 17.87
N GLY A 59 0.20 -9.37 17.49
CA GLY A 59 1.31 -8.86 16.70
C GLY A 59 1.08 -8.99 15.20
N THR A 60 0.16 -8.20 14.66
CA THR A 60 -0.04 -8.03 13.21
C THR A 60 0.23 -6.58 12.85
N TRP A 61 0.97 -6.33 11.78
CA TRP A 61 1.29 -4.99 11.31
C TRP A 61 1.09 -4.92 9.80
N VAL A 62 0.49 -3.83 9.34
CA VAL A 62 0.20 -3.59 7.92
C VAL A 62 0.80 -2.25 7.52
N TYR A 63 1.38 -2.18 6.33
CA TYR A 63 1.85 -0.93 5.72
C TYR A 63 1.31 -0.80 4.28
N GLN A 64 1.19 0.44 3.81
CA GLN A 64 0.91 0.80 2.42
C GLN A 64 2.06 1.67 1.91
N PHE A 65 2.88 1.13 1.01
CA PHE A 65 3.93 1.90 0.37
C PHE A 65 3.35 2.85 -0.68
N ASN A 66 3.58 4.16 -0.54
CA ASN A 66 3.03 5.17 -1.45
C ASN A 66 4.08 6.16 -2.01
N ARG A 67 5.37 5.98 -1.71
CA ARG A 67 6.43 6.86 -2.22
C ARG A 67 6.56 6.74 -3.74
N VAL A 68 6.36 7.87 -4.42
CA VAL A 68 6.62 8.03 -5.86
C VAL A 68 7.90 8.84 -6.02
N ARG A 69 8.90 8.33 -6.74
CA ARG A 69 10.16 9.05 -6.99
C ARG A 69 9.96 10.30 -7.85
N ASP A 70 10.93 11.21 -7.80
CA ASP A 70 10.74 12.58 -8.28
C ASP A 70 10.86 12.74 -9.80
N ASN A 71 11.45 11.76 -10.49
CA ASN A 71 11.63 11.82 -11.94
C ASN A 71 10.30 11.60 -12.70
N GLU A 72 10.19 12.20 -13.88
CA GLU A 72 8.96 12.19 -14.68
C GLU A 72 8.45 10.78 -15.00
N LEU A 73 9.36 9.82 -15.18
CA LEU A 73 8.99 8.42 -15.41
C LEU A 73 8.29 7.83 -14.17
N ALA A 74 8.81 8.05 -12.97
CA ALA A 74 8.19 7.56 -11.74
C ALA A 74 6.83 8.22 -11.49
N LYS A 75 6.70 9.52 -11.74
CA LYS A 75 5.39 10.24 -11.63
C LYS A 75 4.32 9.64 -12.54
N LYS A 76 4.70 9.13 -13.72
CA LYS A 76 3.78 8.46 -14.65
C LYS A 76 3.29 7.12 -14.11
N TYR A 77 4.14 6.35 -13.43
CA TYR A 77 3.79 5.02 -12.91
C TYR A 77 3.24 5.03 -11.48
N GLY A 78 3.51 6.09 -10.72
CA GLY A 78 3.18 6.15 -9.30
C GLY A 78 3.96 5.12 -8.48
N ALA A 79 3.42 4.75 -7.32
CA ALA A 79 3.91 3.65 -6.50
C ALA A 79 3.33 2.33 -7.06
N PHE A 80 3.95 1.83 -8.12
CA PHE A 80 3.52 0.62 -8.81
C PHE A 80 3.83 -0.65 -8.00
N HIS A 81 3.31 -1.80 -8.44
CA HIS A 81 3.56 -3.08 -7.78
C HIS A 81 5.07 -3.42 -7.72
N GLY A 82 5.61 -3.58 -6.51
CA GLY A 82 7.03 -3.83 -6.27
C GLY A 82 7.90 -2.57 -6.16
N ALA A 83 7.30 -1.37 -6.16
CA ALA A 83 8.03 -0.12 -6.01
C ALA A 83 8.76 0.00 -4.65
N GLU A 84 8.32 -0.75 -3.64
CA GLU A 84 8.94 -0.83 -2.31
C GLU A 84 10.21 -1.68 -2.28
N LEU A 85 10.39 -2.60 -3.23
CA LEU A 85 11.47 -3.61 -3.18
C LEU A 85 12.87 -2.98 -3.05
N PRO A 86 13.23 -1.92 -3.82
CA PRO A 86 14.54 -1.29 -3.66
C PRO A 86 14.79 -0.73 -2.26
N TYR A 87 13.74 -0.31 -1.55
CA TYR A 87 13.83 0.24 -0.19
C TYR A 87 13.95 -0.85 0.87
N VAL A 88 13.29 -2.00 0.65
CA VAL A 88 13.37 -3.16 1.56
C VAL A 88 14.70 -3.89 1.44
N PHE A 89 15.30 -3.90 0.24
CA PHE A 89 16.51 -4.68 -0.04
C PHE A 89 17.78 -3.83 -0.22
N ASP A 90 17.66 -2.50 -0.19
CA ASP A 90 18.73 -1.56 -0.55
C ASP A 90 19.34 -1.86 -1.93
N THR A 91 18.47 -2.07 -2.92
CA THR A 91 18.83 -2.41 -4.32
C THR A 91 18.34 -1.33 -5.27
N HIS A 92 18.75 -0.09 -5.03
CA HIS A 92 18.38 1.05 -5.87
C HIS A 92 19.11 1.04 -7.22
N ASP A 93 18.38 1.26 -8.30
CA ASP A 93 18.93 1.36 -9.65
C ASP A 93 19.16 2.81 -10.11
N GLU A 94 20.15 3.02 -10.98
CA GLU A 94 20.47 4.33 -11.56
C GLU A 94 19.38 4.88 -12.50
N TRP A 95 18.66 3.99 -13.20
CA TRP A 95 17.63 4.39 -14.18
C TRP A 95 16.37 4.98 -13.52
N LEU A 96 16.21 4.77 -12.21
CA LEU A 96 15.18 5.39 -11.39
C LEU A 96 15.88 6.16 -10.26
N PRO A 97 16.31 7.41 -10.48
CA PRO A 97 17.20 8.12 -9.57
C PRO A 97 16.69 8.13 -8.12
N THR A 98 17.60 7.83 -7.20
CA THR A 98 17.35 7.78 -5.75
C THR A 98 17.87 9.08 -5.13
N ASN A 99 17.02 9.78 -4.38
CA ASN A 99 17.39 10.99 -3.67
C ASN A 99 17.63 10.71 -2.16
N GLU A 100 17.90 11.76 -1.39
CA GLU A 100 18.13 11.63 0.06
C GLU A 100 16.91 11.09 0.80
N THR A 101 15.71 11.56 0.46
CA THR A 101 14.45 11.04 1.03
C THR A 101 14.28 9.55 0.78
N ASP A 102 14.67 9.07 -0.40
CA ASP A 102 14.61 7.66 -0.74
C ASP A 102 15.61 6.85 0.10
N ARG A 103 16.81 7.39 0.35
CA ARG A 103 17.82 6.75 1.22
C ARG A 103 17.37 6.70 2.67
N GLU A 104 16.85 7.80 3.21
CA GLU A 104 16.27 7.82 4.56
C GLU A 104 15.14 6.80 4.71
N LEU A 105 14.29 6.66 3.67
CA LEU A 105 13.21 5.68 3.68
C LEU A 105 13.74 4.24 3.69
N THR A 106 14.78 3.95 2.91
CA THR A 106 15.48 2.65 2.89
C THR A 106 16.06 2.29 4.25
N GLU A 107 16.74 3.23 4.91
CA GLU A 107 17.26 3.02 6.26
C GLU A 107 16.15 2.70 7.26
N ARG A 108 15.01 3.37 7.16
CA ARG A 108 13.83 3.10 8.00
C ARG A 108 13.24 1.72 7.74
N PHE A 109 13.09 1.30 6.48
CA PHE A 109 12.60 -0.04 6.13
C PHE A 109 13.51 -1.13 6.70
N ASN A 110 14.82 -1.00 6.49
CA ASN A 110 15.81 -1.96 6.96
C ASN A 110 15.82 -2.07 8.49
N LEU A 111 15.83 -0.93 9.20
CA LEU A 111 15.78 -0.92 10.66
C LEU A 111 14.49 -1.52 11.21
N THR A 112 13.36 -1.18 10.61
CA THR A 112 12.05 -1.67 11.04
C THR A 112 11.92 -3.18 10.80
N GLY A 113 12.38 -3.67 9.64
CA GLY A 113 12.43 -5.10 9.33
C GLY A 113 13.34 -5.86 10.30
N TYR A 114 14.53 -5.31 10.60
CA TYR A 114 15.44 -5.89 11.60
C TYR A 114 14.76 -6.03 12.97
N LEU A 115 14.10 -4.98 13.45
CA LEU A 115 13.45 -4.99 14.77
C LEU A 115 12.24 -5.94 14.81
N LEU A 116 11.45 -5.99 13.74
CA LEU A 116 10.35 -6.94 13.63
C LEU A 116 10.86 -8.39 13.70
N LEU A 117 11.96 -8.71 13.01
CA LEU A 117 12.56 -10.04 13.03
C LEU A 117 13.23 -10.38 14.38
N LYS A 118 13.88 -9.41 15.03
CA LYS A 118 14.60 -9.64 16.30
C LYS A 118 13.70 -9.65 17.52
N LEU A 119 12.72 -8.76 17.57
CA LEU A 119 11.90 -8.49 18.76
C LEU A 119 10.44 -8.88 18.58
N GLY A 120 10.02 -9.25 17.37
CA GLY A 120 8.63 -9.55 17.06
C GLY A 120 7.72 -8.32 17.02
N LYS A 121 8.28 -7.10 16.95
CA LYS A 121 7.54 -5.84 16.85
C LYS A 121 8.36 -4.76 16.11
N PRO A 122 7.71 -3.83 15.39
CA PRO A 122 8.41 -2.77 14.68
C PRO A 122 9.02 -1.72 15.62
N LYS A 123 9.84 -0.83 15.05
CA LYS A 123 10.28 0.38 15.73
C LYS A 123 9.09 1.33 15.87
N ASN A 124 8.84 1.81 17.09
CA ASN A 124 8.04 2.99 17.34
C ASN A 124 8.95 4.04 17.96
N ASP A 125 9.02 5.21 17.34
CA ASP A 125 9.67 6.40 17.90
C ASP A 125 8.80 7.64 17.63
N ASP A 126 9.25 8.81 18.09
CA ASP A 126 8.49 10.06 17.95
C ASP A 126 8.30 10.48 16.47
N ALA A 127 9.05 9.91 15.53
CA ALA A 127 9.01 10.25 14.11
C ALA A 127 8.14 9.28 13.29
N VAL A 128 8.06 8.00 13.66
CA VAL A 128 7.23 7.00 12.99
C VAL A 128 6.58 6.07 14.02
N LEU A 129 5.25 6.12 14.08
CA LEU A 129 4.44 5.16 14.84
C LEU A 129 3.89 4.10 13.88
N TRP A 130 4.26 2.84 14.10
CA TRP A 130 3.63 1.70 13.42
C TRP A 130 2.78 0.90 14.42
N PRO A 131 1.48 1.26 14.57
CA PRO A 131 0.60 0.58 15.50
C PRO A 131 0.32 -0.86 15.04
N GLU A 132 -0.03 -1.72 16.00
CA GLU A 132 -0.59 -3.02 15.68
C GLU A 132 -1.89 -2.82 14.89
N TYR A 133 -2.08 -3.63 13.85
CA TYR A 133 -3.21 -3.54 12.94
C TYR A 133 -4.53 -3.68 13.69
N ASP A 134 -5.47 -2.77 13.39
CA ASP A 134 -6.86 -2.86 13.82
C ASP A 134 -7.80 -2.63 12.64
N SER A 135 -8.74 -3.56 12.46
CA SER A 135 -9.74 -3.49 11.40
C SER A 135 -10.86 -2.50 11.69
N SER A 136 -10.91 -1.93 12.91
CA SER A 136 -11.86 -0.89 13.28
C SER A 136 -11.40 0.52 12.90
N ASP A 137 -10.11 0.72 12.64
CA ASP A 137 -9.53 2.03 12.32
C ASP A 137 -8.62 2.03 11.07
N ASP A 138 -8.55 0.92 10.34
CA ASP A 138 -7.68 0.73 9.18
C ASP A 138 -6.22 1.14 9.45
N SER A 139 -5.73 0.92 10.68
CA SER A 139 -4.36 1.25 11.10
C SER A 139 -3.31 0.67 10.17
N THR A 140 -2.77 1.52 9.30
CA THR A 140 -1.71 1.20 8.35
C THR A 140 -0.59 2.22 8.48
N LEU A 141 0.65 1.74 8.47
CA LEU A 141 1.79 2.64 8.24
C LEU A 141 1.76 3.06 6.77
N VAL A 142 1.87 4.36 6.51
CA VAL A 142 1.95 4.93 5.17
C VAL A 142 3.35 5.49 4.95
#